data_AF-A0A2N6TZY7-F1
#
_entry.id   AF-A0A2N6TZY7-F1
#
_cell.length_a   1.000
_cell.length_b   1.000
_cell.length_c   1.000
_cell.angle_alpha   90.00
_cell.angle_beta   90.00
_cell.angle_gamma   90.00
#
_symmetry.space_group_name_H-M   'P 1'
#
loop_
_entity.id
_entity.type
_entity.pdbx_description
1 polymer ?
#
loop_
_entity_poly.entity_id
_entity_poly.type
_entity_poly.pdbx_seq_one_letter_code
_entity_poly.pdbx_strand_id
1 'polypeptide(L)'
;MRPLDALRDRLDGAGSARAAVISDVREVLPGIPRSADAQRLIRHAHRLVLEAACHEFAREGTPLVDLPDGWGRAELRSADIPADPGFTAFVEDVIAALHIAPSDLAADDAAALLTSSYAADDYGLSLEASADLACFILSRAWLLEGIERTQALEAPLPQLPAHSAEVPHDEQEFFAAQAEQIPALVRERLQRLVSAPLELRRALERHEQIESGQLAARHGVTSGVGEEPISRSLREDLTGRAQEALRRARSDVGRTAAALLRESAERAARHRRSGR
;
A
#
# COMPACT_ATOMS: atom_id res chain seq x y z
N MET A 1 16.27 -45.66 5.15
CA MET A 1 15.76 -44.43 4.50
C MET A 1 16.95 -43.69 3.92
N ARG A 2 17.01 -43.42 2.62
CA ARG A 2 18.18 -42.72 2.04
C ARG A 2 18.09 -41.23 2.37
N PRO A 3 19.21 -40.55 2.67
CA PRO A 3 19.21 -39.12 3.03
C PRO A 3 18.62 -38.20 1.96
N LEU A 4 18.65 -38.60 0.68
CA LEU A 4 18.02 -37.87 -0.42
C LEU A 4 16.48 -37.95 -0.42
N ASP A 5 15.91 -39.07 0.04
CA ASP A 5 14.46 -39.23 0.13
C ASP A 5 13.90 -38.31 1.24
N ALA A 6 14.59 -38.24 2.39
CA ALA A 6 14.23 -37.36 3.51
C ALA A 6 14.34 -35.86 3.16
N LEU A 7 15.34 -35.49 2.36
CA LEU A 7 15.48 -34.11 1.87
C LEU A 7 14.35 -33.75 0.89
N ARG A 8 14.00 -34.67 -0.02
CA ARG A 8 12.89 -34.46 -0.96
C ARG A 8 11.56 -34.32 -0.23
N ASP A 9 11.26 -35.20 0.72
CA ASP A 9 10.01 -35.15 1.49
C ASP A 9 9.89 -33.84 2.30
N ARG A 10 11.01 -33.30 2.81
CA ARG A 10 11.05 -31.98 3.48
C ARG A 10 10.81 -30.83 2.51
N LEU A 11 11.45 -30.84 1.34
CA LEU A 11 11.26 -29.82 0.31
C LEU A 11 9.84 -29.83 -0.26
N ASP A 12 9.27 -31.01 -0.48
CA ASP A 12 7.88 -31.19 -0.92
C ASP A 12 6.91 -30.70 0.16
N GLY A 13 7.18 -31.00 1.44
CA GLY A 13 6.43 -30.46 2.58
C GLY A 13 6.49 -28.94 2.66
N ALA A 14 7.68 -28.35 2.49
CA ALA A 14 7.88 -26.90 2.48
C ALA A 14 7.19 -26.24 1.28
N GLY A 15 7.23 -26.86 0.10
CA GLY A 15 6.52 -26.41 -1.09
C GLY A 15 5.00 -26.41 -0.90
N SER A 16 4.46 -27.46 -0.29
CA SER A 16 3.04 -27.57 0.06
C SER A 16 2.63 -26.53 1.10
N ALA A 17 3.42 -26.33 2.15
CA ALA A 17 3.17 -25.33 3.18
C ALA A 17 3.19 -23.91 2.58
N ARG A 18 4.17 -23.61 1.72
CA ARG A 18 4.25 -22.34 0.99
C ARG A 18 3.00 -22.11 0.14
N ALA A 19 2.56 -23.12 -0.60
CA ALA A 19 1.39 -23.03 -1.44
C ALA A 19 0.12 -22.77 -0.63
N ALA A 20 -0.01 -23.39 0.55
CA ALA A 20 -1.14 -23.16 1.47
C ALA A 20 -1.17 -21.71 1.97
N VAL A 21 -0.06 -21.19 2.51
CA VAL A 21 0.06 -19.80 2.97
C VAL A 21 -0.31 -18.81 1.87
N ILE A 22 0.20 -19.03 0.65
CA ILE A 22 -0.12 -18.16 -0.50
C ILE A 22 -1.58 -18.32 -0.95
N SER A 23 -2.17 -19.50 -0.79
CA SER A 23 -3.59 -19.73 -1.07
C SER A 23 -4.47 -18.90 -0.13
N ASP A 24 -4.22 -18.96 1.18
CA ASP A 24 -4.94 -18.17 2.19
C ASP A 24 -4.90 -16.68 1.87
N VAL A 25 -3.72 -16.13 1.58
CA VAL A 25 -3.57 -14.70 1.25
C VAL A 25 -4.28 -14.37 -0.05
N ARG A 26 -4.32 -15.27 -1.02
CA ARG A 26 -5.01 -15.05 -2.31
C ARG A 26 -6.52 -15.17 -2.20
N GLU A 27 -7.05 -15.84 -1.20
CA GLU A 27 -8.48 -15.86 -0.89
C GLU A 27 -8.95 -14.45 -0.50
N VAL A 28 -8.16 -13.76 0.32
CA VAL A 28 -8.41 -12.38 0.74
C VAL A 28 -7.99 -11.37 -0.34
N LEU A 29 -6.83 -11.56 -0.97
CA LEU A 29 -6.24 -10.66 -1.96
C LEU A 29 -5.89 -11.41 -3.27
N PRO A 30 -6.86 -11.61 -4.18
CA PRO A 30 -6.66 -12.39 -5.41
C PRO A 30 -5.53 -11.90 -6.32
N GLY A 31 -5.18 -10.61 -6.22
CA GLY A 31 -4.10 -9.96 -6.97
C GLY A 31 -2.67 -10.35 -6.54
N ILE A 32 -2.50 -11.08 -5.44
CA ILE A 32 -1.18 -11.53 -4.97
C ILE A 32 -0.64 -12.66 -5.86
N PRO A 33 0.53 -12.53 -6.50
CA PRO A 33 1.08 -13.60 -7.33
C PRO A 33 1.44 -14.83 -6.52
N ARG A 34 1.34 -16.02 -7.14
CA ARG A 34 1.69 -17.29 -6.50
C ARG A 34 3.16 -17.35 -6.04
N SER A 35 4.01 -16.54 -6.66
CA SER A 35 5.43 -16.39 -6.35
C SER A 35 5.74 -15.25 -5.38
N ALA A 36 4.74 -14.67 -4.70
CA ALA A 36 4.98 -13.62 -3.70
C ALA A 36 5.87 -14.16 -2.57
N ASP A 37 6.79 -13.32 -2.11
CA ASP A 37 7.67 -13.56 -0.96
C ASP A 37 7.10 -12.90 0.31
N ALA A 38 7.67 -13.21 1.47
CA ALA A 38 7.25 -12.62 2.74
C ALA A 38 7.29 -11.09 2.70
N GLN A 39 8.36 -10.52 2.14
CA GLN A 39 8.54 -9.08 2.03
C GLN A 39 7.46 -8.39 1.19
N ARG A 40 6.94 -9.06 0.15
CA ARG A 40 5.81 -8.55 -0.61
C ARG A 40 4.53 -8.51 0.21
N LEU A 41 4.29 -9.53 1.03
CA LEU A 41 3.13 -9.56 1.92
C LEU A 41 3.21 -8.42 2.95
N ILE A 42 4.38 -8.19 3.56
CA ILE A 42 4.62 -7.05 4.47
C ILE A 42 4.29 -5.72 3.78
N ARG A 43 4.81 -5.49 2.56
CA ARG A 43 4.49 -4.27 1.79
C ARG A 43 3.01 -4.15 1.42
N HIS A 44 2.27 -5.25 1.34
CA HIS A 44 0.82 -5.21 1.12
C HIS A 44 0.09 -4.82 2.40
N ALA A 45 0.44 -5.40 3.54
CA ALA A 45 -0.11 -5.04 4.84
C ALA A 45 0.13 -3.55 5.16
N HIS A 46 1.36 -3.05 4.94
CA HIS A 46 1.67 -1.63 5.13
C HIS A 46 0.80 -0.73 4.25
N ARG A 47 0.66 -1.06 2.96
CA ARG A 47 -0.16 -0.25 2.05
C ARG A 47 -1.63 -0.21 2.46
N LEU A 48 -2.16 -1.32 2.96
CA LEU A 48 -3.54 -1.39 3.42
C LEU A 48 -3.79 -0.41 4.58
N VAL A 49 -2.93 -0.44 5.59
CA VAL A 49 -3.01 0.49 6.73
C VAL A 49 -2.81 1.95 6.32
N LEU A 50 -1.84 2.21 5.43
CA LEU A 50 -1.58 3.57 4.95
C LEU A 50 -2.75 4.14 4.13
N GLU A 51 -3.41 3.30 3.34
CA GLU A 51 -4.60 3.68 2.58
C GLU A 51 -5.78 3.96 3.52
N ALA A 52 -6.00 3.11 4.53
CA ALA A 52 -7.01 3.33 5.56
C ALA A 52 -6.79 4.63 6.34
N ALA A 53 -5.55 4.93 6.74
CA ALA A 53 -5.22 6.20 7.41
C ALA A 53 -5.52 7.41 6.50
N CYS A 54 -5.30 7.30 5.19
CA CYS A 54 -5.64 8.36 4.23
C CYS A 54 -7.16 8.52 4.09
N HIS A 55 -7.93 7.43 4.15
CA HIS A 55 -9.38 7.46 4.15
C HIS A 55 -9.93 8.10 5.42
N GLU A 56 -9.37 7.74 6.58
CA GLU A 56 -9.72 8.34 7.87
C GLU A 56 -9.41 9.84 7.88
N PHE A 57 -8.27 10.24 7.32
CA PHE A 57 -7.95 11.65 7.17
C PHE A 57 -8.97 12.38 6.29
N ALA A 58 -9.39 11.77 5.17
CA ALA A 58 -10.43 12.36 4.33
C ALA A 58 -11.78 12.46 5.07
N ARG A 59 -12.14 11.43 5.85
CA ARG A 59 -13.40 11.34 6.59
C ARG A 59 -13.47 12.33 7.77
N GLU A 60 -12.49 12.28 8.65
CA GLU A 60 -12.52 12.97 9.94
C GLU A 60 -11.40 13.99 10.10
N GLY A 61 -10.26 13.82 9.42
CA GLY A 61 -9.11 14.72 9.55
C GLY A 61 -9.28 16.05 8.82
N THR A 62 -9.93 16.08 7.66
CA THR A 62 -10.05 17.31 6.85
C THR A 62 -10.78 18.46 7.55
N PRO A 63 -11.86 18.25 8.33
CA PRO A 63 -12.53 19.33 9.05
C PRO A 63 -11.81 19.77 10.33
N LEU A 64 -10.90 18.94 10.87
CA LEU A 64 -10.18 19.19 12.11
C LEU A 64 -8.93 20.05 11.92
N VAL A 65 -8.48 20.22 10.68
CA VAL A 65 -7.26 20.95 10.33
C VAL A 65 -7.61 22.34 9.79
N ASP A 66 -7.00 23.38 10.34
CA ASP A 66 -7.12 24.73 9.79
C ASP A 66 -6.33 24.83 8.48
N LEU A 67 -7.05 24.89 7.36
CA LEU A 67 -6.46 24.94 6.03
C LEU A 67 -6.38 26.39 5.53
N PRO A 68 -5.21 26.88 5.10
CA PRO A 68 -5.06 28.26 4.67
C PRO A 68 -5.78 28.55 3.34
N ASP A 69 -6.36 29.74 3.24
CA ASP A 69 -6.94 30.27 2.00
C ASP A 69 -5.92 30.24 0.85
N GLY A 70 -6.33 29.76 -0.32
CA GLY A 70 -5.46 29.74 -1.51
C GLY A 70 -4.24 28.80 -1.43
N TRP A 71 -4.21 27.89 -0.46
CA TRP A 71 -3.33 26.71 -0.31
C TRP A 71 -2.41 26.35 -1.51
N GLY A 72 -1.24 26.97 -1.50
CA GLY A 72 -0.07 26.60 -2.29
C GLY A 72 1.06 26.05 -1.40
N ARG A 73 2.23 25.77 -1.99
CA ARG A 73 3.37 25.21 -1.24
C ARG A 73 3.92 26.16 -0.18
N ALA A 74 3.84 27.46 -0.40
CA ALA A 74 4.38 28.45 0.52
C ALA A 74 3.45 28.61 1.73
N GLU A 75 2.15 28.63 1.46
CA GLU A 75 1.06 28.81 2.41
C GLU A 75 0.99 27.61 3.37
N LEU A 76 1.07 26.38 2.86
CA LEU A 76 1.13 25.18 3.71
C LEU A 76 2.39 25.14 4.58
N ARG A 77 3.53 25.63 4.06
CA ARG A 77 4.76 25.70 4.86
C ARG A 77 4.67 26.75 5.97
N SER A 78 4.05 27.90 5.70
CA SER A 78 3.85 28.93 6.73
C SER A 78 2.83 28.54 7.78
N ALA A 79 1.82 27.73 7.40
CA ALA A 79 0.80 27.26 8.33
C ALA A 79 1.33 26.18 9.29
N ASP A 80 2.43 25.51 8.96
CA ASP A 80 3.06 24.46 9.77
C ASP A 80 2.06 23.43 10.31
N ILE A 81 1.13 23.00 9.46
CA ILE A 81 0.06 22.05 9.79
C ILE A 81 0.57 20.78 10.51
N PRO A 82 1.74 20.19 10.16
CA PRO A 82 2.27 19.05 10.92
C PRO A 82 2.50 19.29 12.42
N ALA A 83 2.66 20.55 12.84
CA ALA A 83 2.80 20.96 14.24
C ALA A 83 1.48 21.44 14.87
N ASP A 84 0.38 21.47 14.11
CA ASP A 84 -0.93 21.83 14.62
C ASP A 84 -1.40 20.80 15.67
N PRO A 85 -1.90 21.24 16.85
CA PRO A 85 -2.36 20.33 17.89
C PRO A 85 -3.54 19.45 17.46
N GLY A 86 -4.46 19.97 16.64
CA GLY A 86 -5.60 19.21 16.13
C GLY A 86 -5.16 18.10 15.18
N PHE A 87 -4.27 18.44 14.24
CA PHE A 87 -3.64 17.45 13.36
C PHE A 87 -2.85 16.39 14.15
N THR A 88 -2.06 16.82 15.15
CA THR A 88 -1.26 15.91 15.97
C THR A 88 -2.15 14.94 16.76
N ALA A 89 -3.23 15.44 17.38
CA ALA A 89 -4.19 14.60 18.10
C ALA A 89 -4.84 13.58 17.16
N PHE A 90 -5.31 14.02 15.99
CA PHE A 90 -5.86 13.13 14.97
C PHE A 90 -4.88 12.01 14.56
N VAL A 91 -3.60 12.34 14.33
CA VAL A 91 -2.59 11.34 13.97
C VAL A 91 -2.39 10.32 15.09
N GLU A 92 -2.34 10.76 16.35
CA GLU A 92 -2.19 9.85 17.48
C GLU A 92 -3.43 8.98 17.70
N ASP A 93 -4.64 9.50 17.46
CA ASP A 93 -5.89 8.72 17.51
C ASP A 93 -5.90 7.62 16.43
N VAL A 94 -5.53 7.97 15.19
CA VAL A 94 -5.38 6.99 14.09
C VAL A 94 -4.35 5.92 14.46
N ILE A 95 -3.20 6.31 15.03
CA ILE A 95 -2.17 5.36 15.44
C ILE A 95 -2.66 4.48 16.58
N ALA A 96 -3.38 5.03 17.56
CA ALA A 96 -3.90 4.29 18.71
C ALA A 96 -4.94 3.24 18.32
N ALA A 97 -5.71 3.49 17.26
CA ALA A 97 -6.68 2.55 16.70
C ALA A 97 -6.03 1.39 15.92
N LEU A 98 -4.76 1.51 15.53
CA LEU A 98 -4.03 0.45 14.82
C LEU A 98 -3.47 -0.58 15.80
N HIS A 99 -4.23 -1.65 16.04
CA HIS A 99 -3.76 -2.76 16.86
C HIS A 99 -2.97 -3.78 16.02
N ILE A 100 -1.63 -3.68 16.06
CA ILE A 100 -0.73 -4.59 15.35
C ILE A 100 -0.32 -5.75 16.26
N ALA A 101 -0.87 -6.92 16.01
CA ALA A 101 -0.64 -8.15 16.78
C ALA A 101 -0.82 -9.40 15.90
N PRO A 102 -0.33 -10.58 16.33
CA PRO A 102 -0.61 -11.83 15.65
C PRO A 102 -2.11 -12.03 15.45
N SER A 103 -2.50 -12.46 14.25
CA SER A 103 -3.90 -12.63 13.89
C SER A 103 -4.34 -14.09 14.01
N ASP A 104 -5.42 -14.29 14.75
CA ASP A 104 -6.13 -15.57 14.83
C ASP A 104 -7.19 -15.73 13.72
N LEU A 105 -7.31 -14.76 12.80
CA LEU A 105 -8.30 -14.82 11.73
C LEU A 105 -8.03 -15.97 10.76
N ALA A 106 -9.09 -16.72 10.47
CA ALA A 106 -9.12 -17.66 9.37
C ALA A 106 -9.22 -16.91 8.02
N ALA A 107 -8.82 -17.58 6.93
CA ALA A 107 -8.78 -16.94 5.61
C ALA A 107 -10.19 -16.58 5.09
N ASP A 108 -11.19 -17.42 5.39
CA ASP A 108 -12.59 -17.19 5.07
C ASP A 108 -13.19 -16.04 5.88
N ASP A 109 -12.85 -15.93 7.17
CA ASP A 109 -13.25 -14.78 8.01
C ASP A 109 -12.62 -13.47 7.52
N ALA A 110 -11.33 -13.49 7.17
CA ALA A 110 -10.64 -12.34 6.59
C ALA A 110 -11.25 -11.93 5.23
N ALA A 111 -11.62 -12.91 4.39
CA ALA A 111 -12.32 -12.64 3.13
C ALA A 111 -13.74 -12.09 3.38
N ALA A 112 -14.45 -12.60 4.38
CA ALA A 112 -15.76 -12.10 4.77
C ALA A 112 -15.69 -10.64 5.23
N LEU A 113 -14.65 -10.26 5.97
CA LEU A 113 -14.43 -8.90 6.45
C LEU A 113 -14.37 -7.89 5.29
N LEU A 114 -13.70 -8.22 4.19
CA LEU A 114 -13.64 -7.37 2.98
C LEU A 114 -15.00 -7.09 2.35
N THR A 115 -15.96 -7.99 2.55
CA THR A 115 -17.31 -7.91 1.97
C THR A 115 -18.36 -7.41 2.95
N SER A 116 -17.98 -7.21 4.21
CA SER A 116 -18.88 -6.75 5.26
C SER A 116 -19.24 -5.28 5.07
N SER A 117 -20.54 -4.98 5.09
CA SER A 117 -21.05 -3.61 5.06
C SER A 117 -20.68 -2.79 6.30
N TYR A 118 -20.20 -3.44 7.37
CA TYR A 118 -19.71 -2.77 8.58
C TYR A 118 -18.21 -2.47 8.52
N ALA A 119 -17.49 -3.11 7.61
CA ALA A 119 -16.05 -2.97 7.48
C ALA A 119 -15.63 -1.91 6.48
N ALA A 120 -16.55 -1.42 5.65
CA ALA A 120 -16.27 -0.42 4.62
C ALA A 120 -17.44 0.55 4.44
N ASP A 121 -17.09 1.77 4.03
CA ASP A 121 -18.01 2.82 3.61
C ASP A 121 -17.54 3.47 2.30
N ASP A 122 -18.18 4.56 1.88
CA ASP A 122 -17.82 5.27 0.64
C ASP A 122 -16.35 5.76 0.61
N TYR A 123 -15.70 5.92 1.77
CA TYR A 123 -14.28 6.25 1.85
C TYR A 123 -13.39 5.03 1.62
N GLY A 124 -13.82 3.85 2.07
CA GLY A 124 -13.12 2.57 1.89
C GLY A 124 -13.24 1.69 3.13
N LEU A 125 -12.29 0.77 3.32
CA LEU A 125 -12.23 -0.01 4.55
C LEU A 125 -12.02 0.90 5.76
N SER A 126 -12.66 0.56 6.88
CA SER A 126 -12.41 1.18 8.17
C SER A 126 -10.97 0.92 8.62
N LEU A 127 -10.51 1.72 9.58
CA LEU A 127 -9.17 1.60 10.13
C LEU A 127 -8.98 0.25 10.84
N GLU A 128 -9.97 -0.19 11.61
CA GLU A 128 -9.99 -1.46 12.34
C GLU A 128 -9.99 -2.65 11.37
N ALA A 129 -10.88 -2.64 10.38
CA ALA A 129 -10.93 -3.71 9.39
C ALA A 129 -9.61 -3.82 8.60
N SER A 130 -8.99 -2.68 8.30
CA SER A 130 -7.70 -2.63 7.63
C SER A 130 -6.57 -3.12 8.53
N ALA A 131 -6.60 -2.83 9.83
CA ALA A 131 -5.63 -3.33 10.80
C ALA A 131 -5.74 -4.85 10.95
N ASP A 132 -6.95 -5.38 11.12
CA ASP A 132 -7.20 -6.82 11.22
C ASP A 132 -6.70 -7.59 10.00
N LEU A 133 -7.00 -7.09 8.81
CA LEU A 133 -6.50 -7.67 7.55
C LEU A 133 -4.98 -7.54 7.42
N ALA A 134 -4.40 -6.42 7.85
CA ALA A 134 -2.95 -6.25 7.84
C ALA A 134 -2.29 -7.26 8.78
N CYS A 135 -2.82 -7.45 9.99
CA CYS A 135 -2.37 -8.46 10.95
C CYS A 135 -2.47 -9.88 10.39
N PHE A 136 -3.58 -10.22 9.71
CA PHE A 136 -3.72 -11.49 9.01
C PHE A 136 -2.61 -11.69 7.95
N ILE A 137 -2.38 -10.68 7.09
CA ILE A 137 -1.35 -10.73 6.04
C ILE A 137 0.05 -10.81 6.66
N LEU A 138 0.30 -10.11 7.78
CA LEU A 138 1.57 -10.14 8.51
C LEU A 138 1.84 -11.51 9.13
N SER A 139 0.83 -12.16 9.73
CA SER A 139 0.97 -13.54 10.22
C SER A 139 1.31 -14.51 9.08
N ARG A 140 0.69 -14.34 7.90
CA ARG A 140 1.04 -15.14 6.71
C ARG A 140 2.43 -14.80 6.16
N ALA A 141 2.87 -13.55 6.27
CA ALA A 141 4.23 -13.15 5.91
C ALA A 141 5.27 -13.81 6.84
N TRP A 142 5.03 -13.82 8.14
CA TRP A 142 5.87 -14.50 9.13
C TRP A 142 6.01 -16.00 8.84
N LEU A 143 4.89 -16.69 8.60
CA LEU A 143 4.91 -18.11 8.22
C LEU A 143 5.70 -18.34 6.92
N LEU A 144 5.50 -17.49 5.92
CA LEU A 144 6.20 -17.57 4.64
C LEU A 144 7.71 -17.37 4.81
N GLU A 145 8.12 -16.44 5.66
CA GLU A 145 9.53 -16.17 5.96
C GLU A 145 10.21 -17.39 6.62
N GLY A 146 9.54 -18.06 7.56
CA GLY A 146 10.04 -19.29 8.17
C GLY A 146 10.25 -20.42 7.15
N ILE A 147 9.33 -20.55 6.18
CA ILE A 147 9.44 -21.53 5.09
C ILE A 147 10.61 -21.18 4.15
N GLU A 148 10.71 -19.92 3.73
CA GLU A 148 11.79 -19.42 2.87
C GLU A 148 13.17 -19.62 3.52
N ARG A 149 13.27 -19.39 4.83
CA ARG A 149 14.50 -19.62 5.62
C ARG A 149 14.88 -21.09 5.65
N THR A 150 13.91 -21.99 5.86
CA THR A 150 14.13 -23.44 5.85
C THR A 150 14.63 -23.91 4.48
N GLN A 151 14.03 -23.40 3.40
CA GLN A 151 14.45 -23.70 2.03
C GLN A 151 15.86 -23.17 1.70
N ALA A 152 16.20 -21.97 2.19
CA ALA A 152 17.53 -21.38 1.96
C ALA A 152 18.67 -22.16 2.65
N LEU A 153 18.41 -22.74 3.83
CA LEU A 153 19.37 -23.59 4.54
C LEU A 153 19.58 -24.95 3.86
N GLU A 154 18.59 -25.42 3.09
CA GLU A 154 18.61 -26.69 2.36
C GLU A 154 19.19 -26.56 0.94
N ALA A 155 19.34 -25.34 0.42
CA ALA A 155 19.93 -25.08 -0.90
C ALA A 155 21.47 -25.23 -0.89
N PRO A 156 22.09 -25.82 -1.92
CA PRO A 156 23.55 -25.80 -2.08
C PRO A 156 24.01 -24.34 -2.27
N LEU A 157 24.71 -23.78 -1.28
CA LEU A 157 25.11 -22.37 -1.22
C LEU A 157 25.70 -21.84 -2.53
N PRO A 158 25.24 -20.66 -2.98
CA PRO A 158 26.15 -19.57 -3.25
C PRO A 158 25.94 -18.44 -2.24
N GLN A 159 27.05 -17.80 -1.88
CA GLN A 159 27.22 -16.76 -0.86
C GLN A 159 26.06 -15.76 -0.81
N LEU A 160 25.38 -15.69 0.34
CA LEU A 160 24.40 -14.65 0.66
C LEU A 160 25.10 -13.29 0.76
N PRO A 161 24.58 -12.21 0.15
CA PRO A 161 25.09 -10.86 0.37
C PRO A 161 24.86 -10.43 1.82
N ALA A 162 25.90 -9.85 2.43
CA ALA A 162 26.02 -9.51 3.85
C ALA A 162 25.17 -8.30 4.31
N HIS A 163 23.99 -8.08 3.75
CA HIS A 163 23.08 -7.01 4.14
C HIS A 163 21.69 -7.57 4.38
N SER A 164 21.53 -8.33 5.46
CA SER A 164 20.22 -8.62 6.01
C SER A 164 20.08 -7.78 7.28
N ALA A 165 19.06 -6.92 7.32
CA ALA A 165 18.57 -6.40 8.60
C ALA A 165 18.39 -7.58 9.57
N GLU A 166 18.64 -7.38 10.86
CA GLU A 166 18.44 -8.42 11.87
C GLU A 166 17.06 -9.04 11.68
N VAL A 167 17.08 -10.33 11.36
CA VAL A 167 15.88 -11.08 11.04
C VAL A 167 15.24 -11.46 12.37
N PRO A 168 13.94 -11.15 12.61
CA PRO A 168 13.29 -11.44 13.89
C PRO A 168 13.43 -12.91 14.29
N HIS A 169 13.78 -13.17 15.55
CA HIS A 169 14.04 -14.51 16.06
C HIS A 169 12.76 -15.31 16.29
N ASP A 170 11.66 -14.63 16.63
CA ASP A 170 10.33 -15.22 16.83
C ASP A 170 9.19 -14.30 16.36
N GLU A 171 7.96 -14.81 16.44
CA GLU A 171 6.75 -14.09 15.99
C GLU A 171 6.50 -12.83 16.82
N GLN A 172 6.84 -12.85 18.11
CA GLN A 172 6.63 -11.72 18.99
C GLN A 172 7.57 -10.56 18.63
N GLU A 173 8.85 -10.84 18.36
CA GLU A 173 9.81 -9.86 17.85
C GLU A 173 9.39 -9.32 16.48
N PHE A 174 8.89 -10.18 15.59
CA PHE A 174 8.39 -9.76 14.27
C PHE A 174 7.25 -8.75 14.41
N PHE A 175 6.23 -9.07 15.22
CA PHE A 175 5.10 -8.17 15.42
C PHE A 175 5.48 -6.91 16.22
N ALA A 176 6.41 -6.99 17.17
CA ALA A 176 6.94 -5.81 17.85
C ALA A 176 7.62 -4.85 16.86
N ALA A 177 8.42 -5.36 15.93
CA ALA A 177 9.04 -4.55 14.88
C ALA A 177 7.99 -3.92 13.95
N GLN A 178 6.92 -4.65 13.60
CA GLN A 178 5.83 -4.09 12.80
C GLN A 178 5.01 -3.04 13.57
N ALA A 179 4.78 -3.26 14.86
CA ALA A 179 4.08 -2.33 15.74
C ALA A 179 4.88 -1.03 15.98
N GLU A 180 6.20 -1.04 15.81
CA GLU A 180 7.01 0.18 15.79
C GLU A 180 7.01 0.83 14.39
N GLN A 181 7.17 0.03 13.34
CA GLN A 181 7.34 0.52 11.98
C GLN A 181 6.05 1.12 11.39
N ILE A 182 4.90 0.48 11.58
CA ILE A 182 3.62 0.90 10.97
C ILE A 182 3.21 2.29 11.47
N PRO A 183 3.20 2.60 12.78
CA PRO A 183 2.92 3.95 13.26
C PRO A 183 3.84 5.02 12.67
N ALA A 184 5.13 4.72 12.53
CA ALA A 184 6.08 5.66 11.92
C ALA A 184 5.74 5.94 10.44
N LEU A 185 5.40 4.90 9.67
CA LEU A 185 5.00 5.04 8.27
C LEU A 185 3.68 5.81 8.13
N VAL A 186 2.70 5.54 9.00
CA VAL A 186 1.41 6.25 9.02
C VAL A 186 1.62 7.74 9.31
N ARG A 187 2.39 8.07 10.35
CA ARG A 187 2.75 9.45 10.69
C ARG A 187 3.40 10.17 9.50
N GLU A 188 4.42 9.55 8.88
CA GLU A 188 5.09 10.12 7.71
C GLU A 188 4.11 10.35 6.53
N ARG A 189 3.22 9.39 6.28
CA ARG A 189 2.24 9.48 5.19
C ARG A 189 1.24 10.61 5.42
N LEU A 190 0.67 10.71 6.62
CA LEU A 190 -0.28 11.76 6.98
C LEU A 190 0.38 13.15 6.95
N GLN A 191 1.59 13.29 7.49
CA GLN A 191 2.35 14.54 7.39
C GLN A 191 2.62 14.95 5.94
N ARG A 192 2.90 13.97 5.07
CA ARG A 192 3.08 14.23 3.63
C ARG A 192 1.79 14.70 2.97
N LEU A 193 0.62 14.20 3.37
CA LEU A 193 -0.67 14.67 2.83
C LEU A 193 -0.85 16.17 3.06
N VAL A 194 -0.61 16.64 4.28
CA VAL A 194 -0.81 18.06 4.66
C VAL A 194 0.34 18.97 4.24
N SER A 195 1.53 18.42 3.98
CA SER A 195 2.69 19.20 3.51
C SER A 195 2.74 19.37 1.99
N ALA A 196 2.03 18.54 1.23
CA ALA A 196 2.04 18.53 -0.23
C ALA A 196 0.68 18.98 -0.81
N PRO A 197 0.61 20.16 -1.46
CA PRO A 197 -0.68 20.73 -1.89
C PRO A 197 -1.50 19.82 -2.81
N LEU A 198 -0.85 19.03 -3.68
CA LEU A 198 -1.55 18.13 -4.59
C LEU A 198 -2.13 16.90 -3.89
N GLU A 199 -1.51 16.42 -2.83
CA GLU A 199 -2.00 15.27 -2.06
C GLU A 199 -3.17 15.71 -1.17
N LEU A 200 -3.04 16.85 -0.49
CA LEU A 200 -4.15 17.51 0.21
C LEU A 200 -5.34 17.74 -0.73
N ARG A 201 -5.07 18.15 -1.98
CA ARG A 201 -6.14 18.43 -2.96
C ARG A 201 -6.94 17.20 -3.30
N ARG A 202 -6.25 16.10 -3.55
CA ARG A 202 -6.90 14.82 -3.83
C ARG A 202 -7.73 14.34 -2.66
N ALA A 203 -7.27 14.56 -1.42
CA ALA A 203 -8.01 14.19 -0.22
C ALA A 203 -9.32 14.99 -0.09
N LEU A 204 -9.24 16.32 -0.27
CA LEU A 204 -10.42 17.20 -0.22
C LEU A 204 -11.40 16.94 -1.37
N GLU A 205 -10.91 16.81 -2.59
CA GLU A 205 -11.73 16.48 -3.77
C GLU A 205 -12.44 15.14 -3.57
N ARG A 206 -11.75 14.14 -2.98
CA ARG A 206 -12.37 12.84 -2.68
C ARG A 206 -13.47 12.99 -1.63
N HIS A 207 -13.21 13.71 -0.53
CA HIS A 207 -14.21 13.99 0.50
C HIS A 207 -15.45 14.68 -0.09
N GLU A 208 -15.27 15.74 -0.88
CA GLU A 208 -16.37 16.45 -1.54
C GLU A 208 -17.15 15.57 -2.53
N GLN A 209 -16.46 14.72 -3.31
CA GLN A 209 -17.12 13.79 -4.23
C GLN A 209 -17.96 12.73 -3.51
N ILE A 210 -17.51 12.28 -2.33
CA ILE A 210 -18.25 11.34 -1.49
C ILE A 210 -19.46 12.04 -0.86
N GLU A 211 -19.27 13.20 -0.21
CA GLU A 211 -20.36 13.99 0.41
C GLU A 211 -21.43 14.42 -0.60
N SER A 212 -21.03 14.75 -1.84
CA SER A 212 -21.95 15.09 -2.92
C SER A 212 -22.62 13.89 -3.59
N GLY A 213 -22.31 12.66 -3.16
CA GLY A 213 -22.85 11.41 -3.70
C GLY A 213 -22.39 11.09 -5.13
N GLN A 214 -21.38 11.81 -5.65
CA GLN A 214 -20.80 11.56 -6.98
C GLN A 214 -19.92 10.32 -7.00
N LEU A 215 -19.45 9.90 -5.82
CA LEU A 215 -18.59 8.75 -5.60
C LEU A 215 -19.32 7.69 -4.75
N ALA A 216 -20.51 7.27 -5.19
CA ALA A 216 -21.12 6.07 -4.61
C ALA A 216 -20.18 4.88 -4.81
N ALA A 217 -19.70 4.32 -3.70
CA ALA A 217 -18.69 3.30 -3.54
C ALA A 217 -18.44 2.37 -4.75
N ARG A 218 -17.28 2.56 -5.41
CA ARG A 218 -16.62 1.45 -6.10
C ARG A 218 -15.95 0.55 -5.05
N HIS A 219 -16.74 -0.30 -4.41
CA HIS A 219 -16.18 -1.41 -3.62
C HIS A 219 -15.58 -2.45 -4.57
N GLY A 220 -14.27 -2.60 -4.43
CA GLY A 220 -13.50 -3.60 -5.13
C GLY A 220 -12.04 -3.46 -4.74
N VAL A 221 -11.66 -4.12 -3.65
CA VAL A 221 -10.28 -4.61 -3.46
C VAL A 221 -10.02 -5.67 -4.54
N THR A 222 -9.99 -5.23 -5.80
CA THR A 222 -9.74 -6.04 -6.98
C THR A 222 -8.91 -5.23 -7.97
N SER A 223 -7.63 -5.05 -7.64
CA SER A 223 -6.65 -5.04 -8.73
C SER A 223 -6.53 -6.48 -9.26
N GLY A 224 -7.45 -6.85 -10.16
CA GLY A 224 -7.48 -8.15 -10.82
C GLY A 224 -8.75 -8.47 -11.60
N VAL A 225 -9.04 -7.69 -12.66
CA VAL A 225 -9.83 -8.07 -13.86
C VAL A 225 -11.12 -8.87 -13.63
N GLY A 226 -12.25 -8.16 -13.55
CA GLY A 226 -13.61 -8.68 -13.77
C GLY A 226 -14.48 -7.56 -14.33
N GLU A 227 -15.03 -7.76 -15.52
CA GLU A 227 -15.76 -6.76 -16.30
C GLU A 227 -17.12 -6.38 -15.67
N GLU A 228 -17.30 -5.11 -15.31
CA GLU A 228 -18.52 -4.41 -15.71
C GLU A 228 -18.25 -3.71 -17.05
N PRO A 229 -19.17 -3.80 -18.02
CA PRO A 229 -18.91 -3.30 -19.34
C PRO A 229 -18.83 -1.78 -19.29
N ILE A 230 -17.61 -1.25 -19.35
CA ILE A 230 -17.34 0.11 -19.77
C ILE A 230 -18.23 0.34 -21.00
N SER A 231 -19.17 1.29 -20.90
CA SER A 231 -20.08 1.62 -22.00
C SER A 231 -19.26 1.79 -23.28
N ARG A 232 -19.76 1.23 -24.38
CA ARG A 232 -19.04 1.16 -25.67
C ARG A 232 -18.46 2.53 -26.07
N SER A 233 -19.19 3.61 -25.79
CA SER A 233 -18.74 4.99 -26.01
C SER A 233 -17.54 5.40 -25.15
N LEU A 234 -17.48 5.00 -23.88
CA LEU A 234 -16.34 5.33 -23.01
C LEU A 234 -15.10 4.51 -23.38
N ARG A 235 -15.25 3.28 -23.87
CA ARG A 235 -14.12 2.50 -24.43
C ARG A 235 -13.59 3.17 -25.68
N GLU A 236 -14.46 3.57 -26.60
CA GLU A 236 -14.11 4.24 -27.86
C GLU A 236 -13.46 5.60 -27.61
N ASP A 237 -13.94 6.38 -26.64
CA ASP A 237 -13.35 7.66 -26.24
C ASP A 237 -11.97 7.49 -25.59
N LEU A 238 -11.79 6.48 -24.73
CA LEU A 238 -10.51 6.21 -24.08
C LEU A 238 -9.47 5.65 -25.06
N THR A 239 -9.87 4.77 -25.97
CA THR A 239 -8.98 4.31 -27.05
C THR A 239 -8.65 5.45 -28.02
N GLY A 240 -9.61 6.30 -28.36
CA GLY A 240 -9.38 7.50 -29.17
C GLY A 240 -8.41 8.48 -28.51
N ARG A 241 -8.56 8.76 -27.21
CA ARG A 241 -7.65 9.61 -26.44
C ARG A 241 -6.25 9.00 -26.30
N ALA A 242 -6.15 7.70 -26.07
CA ALA A 242 -4.87 7.00 -25.98
C ALA A 242 -4.14 6.99 -27.33
N GLN A 243 -4.84 6.73 -28.44
CA GLN A 243 -4.29 6.78 -29.79
C GLN A 243 -3.90 8.21 -30.19
N GLU A 244 -4.67 9.22 -29.81
CA GLU A 244 -4.36 10.62 -30.04
C GLU A 244 -3.14 11.08 -29.25
N ALA A 245 -3.02 10.67 -27.98
CA ALA A 245 -1.84 10.92 -27.16
C ALA A 245 -0.59 10.24 -27.75
N LEU A 246 -0.72 9.01 -28.24
CA LEU A 246 0.36 8.29 -28.91
C LEU A 246 0.76 8.95 -30.24
N ARG A 247 -0.22 9.43 -31.01
CA ARG A 247 -0.01 10.16 -32.26
C ARG A 247 0.69 11.50 -32.00
N ARG A 248 0.29 12.23 -30.96
CA ARG A 248 0.98 13.45 -30.51
C ARG A 248 2.39 13.15 -30.05
N ALA A 249 2.62 12.12 -29.24
CA ALA A 249 3.95 11.73 -28.80
C ALA A 249 4.88 11.32 -29.94
N ARG A 250 4.33 10.74 -31.01
CA ARG A 250 5.07 10.38 -32.24
C ARG A 250 5.24 11.54 -33.23
N SER A 251 4.46 12.60 -33.11
CA SER A 251 4.61 13.81 -33.92
C SER A 251 5.89 14.56 -33.57
N ASP A 252 6.43 15.31 -34.53
CA ASP A 252 7.66 16.10 -34.36
C ASP A 252 7.54 17.07 -33.18
N VAL A 253 6.37 17.70 -33.02
CA VAL A 253 6.06 18.60 -31.90
C VAL A 253 6.09 17.86 -30.55
N GLY A 254 5.54 16.65 -30.48
CA GLY A 254 5.57 15.84 -29.25
C GLY A 254 6.95 15.32 -28.92
N ARG A 255 7.77 14.98 -29.93
CA ARG A 255 9.18 14.62 -29.75
C ARG A 255 9.99 15.79 -29.22
N THR A 256 9.77 17.00 -29.73
CA THR A 256 10.41 18.22 -29.23
C THR A 256 9.97 18.55 -27.80
N ALA A 257 8.68 18.44 -27.49
CA ALA A 257 8.17 18.65 -26.13
C ALA A 257 8.77 17.64 -25.13
N ALA A 258 8.86 16.36 -25.51
CA ALA A 258 9.47 15.33 -24.68
C ALA A 258 10.98 15.55 -24.48
N ALA A 259 11.69 16.04 -25.50
CA ALA A 259 13.11 16.39 -25.41
C ALA A 259 13.34 17.56 -24.44
N LEU A 260 12.51 18.61 -24.51
CA LEU A 260 12.57 19.76 -23.61
C LEU A 260 12.27 19.39 -22.15
N LEU A 261 11.32 18.47 -21.91
CA LEU A 261 11.01 17.96 -20.57
C LEU A 261 12.15 17.10 -20.00
N ARG A 262 12.82 16.31 -20.85
CA ARG A 262 13.99 15.53 -20.43
C ARG A 262 15.17 16.45 -20.09
N GLU A 263 15.40 17.47 -20.91
CA GLU A 263 16.47 18.45 -20.68
C GLU A 263 16.24 19.29 -19.41
N SER A 264 14.99 19.67 -19.13
CA SER A 264 14.65 20.39 -17.90
C SER A 264 14.77 19.51 -16.65
N ALA A 265 14.40 18.23 -16.75
CA ALA A 265 14.59 17.25 -15.68
C ALA A 265 16.08 16.99 -15.39
N GLU A 266 16.92 16.91 -16.42
CA GLU A 266 18.37 16.76 -16.27
C GLU A 266 19.03 18.00 -15.68
N ARG A 267 18.60 19.22 -16.06
CA ARG A 267 19.08 20.46 -15.44
C ARG A 267 18.69 20.53 -13.96
N ALA A 268 17.47 20.13 -13.61
CA ALA A 268 17.03 20.07 -12.22
C ALA A 268 17.83 19.04 -11.39
N ALA A 269 18.18 17.89 -11.98
CA ALA A 269 19.02 16.88 -11.33
C ALA A 269 20.47 17.34 -11.14
N ARG A 270 21.03 18.10 -12.09
CA ARG A 270 22.40 18.67 -11.99
C ARG A 270 22.49 19.75 -10.92
N HIS A 271 21.48 20.63 -10.83
CA HIS A 271 21.44 21.66 -9.78
C HIS A 271 21.37 21.08 -8.36
N ARG A 272 20.71 19.93 -8.17
CA ARG A 272 20.72 19.23 -6.87
C ARG A 272 22.05 18.60 -6.50
N ARG A 273 22.95 18.36 -7.47
CA ARG A 273 24.27 17.74 -7.23
C ARG A 273 25.39 18.76 -7.02
N SER A 274 25.25 19.99 -7.53
CA SER A 274 26.27 21.06 -7.35
C SER A 274 26.04 21.95 -6.13
N GLY A 275 25.00 21.69 -5.34
CA GLY A 275 24.65 22.43 -4.12
C GLY A 275 25.01 21.70 -2.82
N ARG A 276 25.97 20.76 -2.88
CA ARG A 276 26.61 20.10 -1.73
C ARG A 276 28.06 20.52 -1.65
#